data_AF-A0A6P1VXI1-F1
#
_entry.id   AF-A0A6P1VXI1-F1
#
_cell.length_a   1.000
_cell.length_b   1.000
_cell.length_c   1.000
_cell.angle_alpha   90.00
_cell.angle_beta   90.00
_cell.angle_gamma   90.00
#
_symmetry.space_group_name_H-M   'P 1'
#
loop_
_entity.id
_entity.type
_entity.pdbx_description
1 polymer ?
#
loop_
_entity_poly.entity_id
_entity_poly.type
_entity_poly.pdbx_seq_one_letter_code
_entity_poly.pdbx_strand_id
1 'polypeptide(L)' 'MSEYHKPSVPQSFDPWLAEVVDELRELHHTDPLSQQEHDWLYNVWENYDLSVAEAAQSFINENPV' A
#
# COMPACT_ATOMS: atom_id res chain seq x y z
N MET A 1 16.35 -15.80 -18.67
CA MET A 1 16.21 -14.34 -18.59
C MET A 1 15.63 -14.05 -17.22
N SER A 2 16.30 -13.16 -16.49
CA SER A 2 16.25 -12.83 -15.06
C SER A 2 15.04 -13.30 -14.25
N GLU A 3 15.27 -14.28 -13.37
CA GLU A 3 14.45 -14.53 -12.19
C GLU A 3 14.70 -13.38 -11.21
N TYR A 4 13.81 -12.40 -11.18
CA TYR A 4 13.83 -11.36 -10.15
C TYR A 4 13.39 -12.00 -8.83
N HIS A 5 14.36 -12.53 -8.08
CA HIS A 5 14.19 -12.76 -6.65
C HIS A 5 14.09 -11.39 -5.97
N LYS A 6 12.85 -10.95 -5.71
CA LYS A 6 12.60 -9.79 -4.84
C LYS A 6 13.29 -10.08 -3.50
N PRO A 7 14.19 -9.21 -3.01
CA PRO A 7 14.83 -9.46 -1.74
C PRO A 7 13.75 -9.46 -0.66
N SER A 8 13.58 -10.60 0.01
CA SER A 8 12.69 -10.80 1.17
C SER A 8 13.22 -10.05 2.39
N VAL A 9 13.56 -8.77 2.23
CA VAL A 9 13.76 -7.87 3.36
C VAL A 9 12.36 -7.62 3.91
N PRO A 10 12.10 -7.84 5.20
CA PRO A 10 10.86 -7.38 5.81
C PRO A 10 10.84 -5.86 5.67
N GLN A 11 10.17 -5.39 4.63
CA GLN A 11 9.99 -3.98 4.37
C GLN A 11 9.18 -3.45 5.53
N SER A 12 9.75 -2.54 6.30
CA SER A 12 9.03 -1.89 7.40
C SER A 12 7.76 -1.24 6.87
N PHE A 13 6.76 -1.10 7.74
CA PHE A 13 5.49 -0.51 7.35
C PHE A 13 5.64 0.90 6.76
N ASP A 14 6.46 1.76 7.37
CA ASP A 14 6.68 3.13 6.89
C ASP A 14 7.11 3.25 5.41
N PRO A 15 8.17 2.57 4.93
CA PRO A 15 8.54 2.62 3.52
C PRO A 15 7.47 1.98 2.61
N TRP A 16 6.79 0.93 3.06
CA TRP A 16 5.67 0.34 2.31
C TRP A 16 4.50 1.30 2.17
N LEU A 17 4.12 1.96 3.26
CA LEU A 17 3.07 2.96 3.28
C LEU A 17 3.42 4.14 2.36
N ALA A 18 4.67 4.62 2.39
CA ALA A 18 5.11 5.71 1.52
C ALA A 18 4.98 5.36 0.04
N GLU A 19 5.32 4.12 -0.34
CA GLU A 19 5.09 3.64 -1.72
C GLU A 19 3.60 3.52 -2.05
N VAL A 20 2.77 3.04 -1.11
CA VAL A 20 1.31 2.94 -1.32
C VAL A 20 0.68 4.31 -1.51
N VAL A 21 1.12 5.30 -0.73
CA VAL A 21 0.67 6.69 -0.88
C VAL A 21 1.09 7.26 -2.23
N ASP A 22 2.27 6.93 -2.74
CA ASP A 22 2.71 7.38 -4.06
C ASP A 22 1.83 6.76 -5.17
N GLU A 23 1.56 5.46 -5.12
CA GLU A 23 0.62 4.78 -6.02
C GLU A 23 -0.80 5.37 -5.93
N LEU A 24 -1.29 5.66 -4.72
CA LEU A 24 -2.58 6.32 -4.51
C LEU A 24 -2.63 7.69 -5.21
N ARG A 25 -1.54 8.45 -5.17
CA ARG A 25 -1.44 9.74 -5.89
C ARG A 25 -1.46 9.56 -7.40
N GLU A 26 -0.84 8.50 -7.93
CA GLU A 26 -0.95 8.14 -9.36
C GLU A 26 -2.39 7.77 -9.74
N LEU A 27 -3.14 7.17 -8.82
CA LEU A 27 -4.56 6.83 -8.97
C LEU A 27 -5.51 8.01 -8.67
N HIS A 28 -4.99 9.25 -8.67
CA HIS A 28 -5.72 10.49 -8.40
C HIS A 28 -6.28 10.65 -6.97
N HIS A 29 -5.84 9.81 -6.02
CA HIS A 29 -6.14 10.00 -4.61
C HIS A 29 -5.09 10.94 -3.99
N THR A 30 -5.43 12.22 -3.91
CA THR A 30 -4.55 13.28 -3.38
C THR A 30 -4.85 13.65 -1.94
N ASP A 31 -5.88 13.06 -1.34
CA ASP A 31 -6.25 13.35 0.03
C ASP A 31 -5.23 12.74 1.01
N PRO A 32 -4.93 13.43 2.12
CA PRO A 32 -4.10 12.88 3.17
C PRO A 32 -4.84 11.71 3.83
N LEU A 33 -4.13 10.61 4.05
CA LEU A 33 -4.65 9.46 4.78
C LEU A 33 -5.05 9.87 6.21
N SER A 34 -6.29 9.57 6.57
CA SER A 34 -6.82 9.66 7.92
C SER A 34 -6.18 8.60 8.82
N GLN A 35 -6.29 8.79 10.14
CA GLN A 35 -5.81 7.80 11.13
C GLN A 35 -6.42 6.40 10.89
N GLN A 36 -7.70 6.34 10.52
CA GLN A 36 -8.41 5.08 10.24
C GLN A 36 -7.86 4.38 8.98
N GLU A 37 -7.54 5.15 7.95
CA GLU A 37 -6.99 4.66 6.68
C GLU A 37 -5.57 4.12 6.88
N HIS A 38 -4.79 4.79 7.73
CA HIS A 38 -3.47 4.33 8.15
C HIS A 38 -3.54 3.01 8.94
N ASP A 39 -4.49 2.88 9.87
CA ASP A 39 -4.70 1.65 10.65
C ASP A 39 -5.15 0.49 9.75
N TRP A 40 -6.03 0.77 8.78
CA TRP A 40 -6.45 -0.21 7.77
C TRP A 40 -5.26 -0.67 6.92
N LEU A 41 -4.45 0.25 6.42
CA LEU A 41 -3.25 -0.07 5.64
C LEU A 41 -2.23 -0.88 6.46
N TYR A 42 -2.08 -0.56 7.74
CA TYR A 42 -1.24 -1.34 8.66
C TYR A 42 -1.77 -2.77 8.82
N ASN A 43 -3.08 -2.93 9.04
CA ASN A 43 -3.72 -4.23 9.13
C ASN A 43 -3.57 -5.04 7.82
N VAL A 44 -3.70 -4.37 6.66
CA VAL A 44 -3.49 -4.98 5.34
C VAL A 44 -2.05 -5.46 5.20
N TRP A 45 -1.07 -4.62 5.52
CA TRP A 45 0.35 -4.98 5.47
C TRP A 45 0.70 -6.14 6.42
N GLU A 46 0.11 -6.17 7.62
CA GLU A 46 0.40 -7.21 8.61
C GLU A 46 -0.25 -8.56 8.27
N ASN A 47 -1.45 -8.55 7.66
CA ASN A 47 -2.25 -9.76 7.45
C ASN A 47 -2.25 -10.27 6.00
N TYR A 48 -1.88 -9.43 5.03
CA TYR A 48 -1.96 -9.73 3.61
C TYR A 48 -0.63 -9.40 2.91
N ASP A 49 -0.11 -10.37 2.16
CA ASP A 49 1.09 -10.19 1.33
C ASP A 49 0.71 -9.52 0.00
N LEU A 50 0.18 -8.30 0.07
CA LEU A 50 -0.21 -7.52 -1.12
C LEU A 50 0.96 -6.68 -1.64
N SER A 51 1.05 -6.58 -2.96
CA SER A 51 1.90 -5.58 -3.60
C SER A 51 1.39 -4.17 -3.32
N VAL A 52 2.27 -3.17 -3.41
CA VAL A 52 1.93 -1.74 -3.21
C VAL A 52 0.72 -1.32 -4.07
N ALA A 53 0.74 -1.66 -5.36
CA ALA A 53 -0.36 -1.38 -6.29
C ALA A 53 -1.67 -2.09 -5.91
N GLU A 54 -1.61 -3.32 -5.41
CA GLU A 54 -2.79 -4.09 -4.98
C GLU A 54 -3.40 -3.51 -3.70
N ALA A 55 -2.56 -3.03 -2.77
CA ALA A 55 -3.00 -2.34 -1.56
C ALA A 55 -3.64 -0.99 -1.90
N ALA A 56 -3.02 -0.20 -2.77
CA ALA A 56 -3.58 1.07 -3.25
C ALA A 56 -4.92 0.87 -3.98
N GLN A 57 -5.03 -0.16 -4.82
CA GLN A 57 -6.27 -0.47 -5.52
C GLN A 57 -7.36 -1.00 -4.58
N SER A 58 -7.00 -1.82 -3.60
CA SER A 58 -7.91 -2.28 -2.55
C SER A 58 -8.43 -1.11 -1.72
N PHE A 59 -7.55 -0.16 -1.39
CA PHE A 59 -7.89 1.05 -0.66
C PHE A 59 -8.95 1.88 -1.40
N ILE A 60 -8.78 2.12 -2.70
CA ILE A 60 -9.75 2.85 -3.51
C ILE A 60 -11.09 2.11 -3.65
N ASN A 61 -11.05 0.77 -3.73
CA ASN A 61 -12.26 -0.03 -3.84
C ASN A 61 -13.06 -0.11 -2.52
N GLU A 62 -12.39 -0.23 -1.38
CA GLU A 62 -13.02 -0.31 -0.05
C GLU A 62 -13.41 1.07 0.49
N ASN A 63 -12.72 2.13 0.05
CA ASN A 63 -12.99 3.52 0.42
C ASN A 63 -13.36 4.36 -0.83
N PRO A 64 -14.52 4.08 -1.47
CA PRO A 64 -14.99 4.91 -2.58
C PRO A 64 -15.36 6.30 -2.03
N VAL A 65 -14.53 7.29 -2.36
CA VAL A 65 -14.81 8.72 -2.11
C VAL A 65 -16.12 9.15 -2.78
#